data_AF-A0A3D4YAI1-F1
#
_entry.id   AF-A0A3D4YAI1-F1
#
_cell.length_a   1.000
_cell.length_b   1.000
_cell.length_c   1.000
_cell.angle_alpha   90.00
_cell.angle_beta   90.00
_cell.angle_gamma   90.00
#
_symmetry.space_group_name_H-M   'P 1'
#
loop_
_entity.id
_entity.type
_entity.pdbx_description
1 polymer ?
#
loop_
_entity_poly.entity_id
_entity_poly.type
_entity_poly.pdbx_seq_one_letter_code
_entity_poly.pdbx_strand_id
1 'polypeptide(L)' 'MINFTEHTLDRFRLAEQMIKSRELFLGVPKSPLPMQQVHIERAIDYAQLNGIKVEVFHVF' A
#
# COMPACT_ATOMS: atom_id res chain seq x y z
N MET A 1 -4.23 4.30 -4.53
CA MET A 1 -3.24 5.05 -3.73
C MET A 1 -2.30 5.89 -4.58
N ILE A 2 -1.52 5.30 -5.50
CA ILE A 2 -0.50 6.03 -6.28
C ILE A 2 -1.12 7.22 -7.06
N ASN A 3 -2.24 6.97 -7.76
CA ASN A 3 -2.93 7.98 -8.56
C ASN A 3 -4.08 8.67 -7.80
N PHE A 4 -4.07 8.66 -6.47
CA PHE A 4 -5.12 9.33 -5.70
C PHE A 4 -4.93 10.85 -5.79
N THR A 5 -5.91 11.55 -6.35
CA THR A 5 -5.91 13.02 -6.45
C THR A 5 -6.89 13.64 -5.45
N GLU A 6 -8.15 13.22 -5.48
CA GLU A 6 -9.16 13.63 -4.50
C GLU A 6 -10.33 12.64 -4.42
N HIS A 7 -11.00 12.64 -3.28
CA HIS A 7 -12.26 11.94 -3.08
C HIS A 7 -13.13 12.68 -2.07
N THR A 8 -14.45 12.70 -2.31
CA THR A 8 -15.43 13.30 -1.40
C THR A 8 -16.48 12.26 -1.07
N LEU A 9 -16.73 12.06 0.22
CA LEU A 9 -17.77 11.20 0.76
C LEU A 9 -18.61 12.00 1.75
N ASP A 10 -19.91 12.10 1.50
CA ASP A 10 -20.84 12.97 2.22
C ASP A 10 -20.34 14.43 2.30
N ARG A 11 -19.91 14.87 3.49
CA ARG A 11 -19.39 16.22 3.75
C ARG A 11 -17.87 16.23 3.94
N PHE A 12 -17.20 15.09 3.80
CA PHE A 12 -15.77 14.96 4.00
C PHE A 12 -15.06 14.90 2.65
N ARG A 13 -14.09 15.80 2.47
CA ARG A 13 -13.20 15.81 1.30
C ARG A 13 -11.78 15.47 1.74
N LEU A 14 -11.15 14.55 1.03
CA LEU A 14 -9.73 14.27 1.13
C LEU A 14 -9.09 14.58 -0.23
N ALA A 15 -8.14 15.50 -0.25
CA ALA A 15 -7.36 15.86 -1.44
C ALA A 15 -5.89 15.52 -1.22
N GLU A 16 -5.17 15.25 -2.31
CA GLU A 16 -3.76 14.85 -2.30
C GLU A 16 -2.88 15.83 -1.52
N GLN A 17 -3.11 17.15 -1.68
CA GLN A 17 -2.33 18.16 -0.95
C GLN A 17 -2.49 18.10 0.59
N MET A 18 -3.49 17.40 1.10
CA MET A 18 -3.71 17.20 2.55
C MET A 18 -2.93 15.99 3.08
N ILE A 19 -2.41 15.13 2.19
CA ILE A 19 -1.75 13.87 2.54
C ILE A 19 -0.25 14.11 2.66
N LYS A 20 0.30 13.94 3.88
CA LYS A 20 1.74 14.10 4.15
C LYS A 20 2.57 12.86 3.83
N SER A 21 1.99 11.67 4.05
CA SER A 21 2.61 10.38 3.80
C SER A 21 1.56 9.37 3.36
N ARG A 22 2.00 8.36 2.62
CA ARG A 22 1.16 7.24 2.18
C ARG A 22 1.77 5.95 2.72
N GLU A 23 0.97 5.18 3.44
CA GLU A 23 1.41 3.93 4.07
C GLU A 23 0.47 2.79 3.68
N LEU A 24 1.03 1.62 3.39
CA LEU A 24 0.32 0.39 3.06
C LEU A 24 0.65 -0.68 4.10
N PHE A 25 -0.37 -1.14 4.81
CA PHE A 25 -0.26 -2.26 5.75
C PHE A 25 -0.65 -3.55 5.02
N LEU A 26 0.32 -4.39 4.72
CA LEU A 26 0.15 -5.60 3.91
C LEU A 26 0.23 -6.87 4.79
N GLY A 27 -0.91 -7.55 4.91
CA GLY A 27 -0.97 -8.88 5.51
C GLY A 27 -0.56 -9.95 4.51
N VAL A 28 0.42 -10.77 4.86
CA VAL A 28 0.90 -11.91 4.05
C VAL A 28 0.85 -13.21 4.85
N PRO A 29 0.61 -14.37 4.21
CA PRO A 29 0.68 -15.66 4.89
C PRO A 29 2.07 -15.85 5.55
N LYS A 30 2.19 -16.66 6.59
CA LYS A 30 3.54 -17.04 7.10
C LYS A 30 4.36 -17.86 6.12
N SER A 31 3.69 -18.61 5.24
CA SER A 31 4.33 -19.48 4.27
C SER A 31 3.69 -19.32 2.90
N PRO A 32 3.93 -18.17 2.22
CA PRO A 32 3.50 -17.99 0.85
C PRO A 32 4.27 -18.99 -0.05
N LEU A 33 3.61 -19.47 -1.10
CA LEU A 33 4.29 -20.25 -2.13
C LEU A 33 5.42 -19.41 -2.75
N PRO A 34 6.52 -20.01 -3.25
CA PRO A 34 7.65 -19.25 -3.80
C PRO A 34 7.25 -18.21 -4.86
N MET A 35 6.29 -18.57 -5.73
CA MET A 35 5.75 -17.63 -6.72
C MET A 35 5.01 -16.46 -6.09
N GLN A 36 4.27 -16.69 -5.00
CA GLN A 36 3.57 -15.63 -4.28
C GLN A 36 4.56 -14.68 -3.59
N GLN A 37 5.64 -15.22 -3.02
CA GLN A 37 6.70 -14.41 -2.41
C GLN A 37 7.31 -13.42 -3.43
N VAL A 38 7.63 -13.90 -4.63
CA VAL A 38 8.15 -13.03 -5.71
C VAL A 38 7.15 -11.92 -6.07
N HIS A 39 5.86 -12.23 -6.12
CA HIS A 39 4.84 -11.21 -6.40
C HIS A 39 4.70 -10.19 -5.27
N ILE A 40 4.78 -10.64 -4.02
CA ILE A 40 4.74 -9.78 -2.83
C ILE A 40 5.91 -8.80 -2.85
N GLU A 41 7.14 -9.30 -3.03
CA GLU A 41 8.35 -8.48 -3.09
C GLU A 41 8.28 -7.45 -4.21
N ARG A 42 7.88 -7.85 -5.41
CA ARG A 42 7.72 -6.92 -6.55
C ARG A 42 6.67 -5.84 -6.29
N ALA A 43 5.58 -6.18 -5.61
CA ALA A 43 4.55 -5.21 -5.26
C ALA A 43 5.05 -4.21 -4.18
N ILE A 44 5.84 -4.69 -3.22
CA ILE A 44 6.48 -3.85 -2.19
C ILE A 44 7.44 -2.87 -2.86
N ASP A 45 8.35 -3.35 -3.71
CA ASP A 45 9.32 -2.52 -4.42
C ASP A 45 8.63 -1.44 -5.25
N TYR A 46 7.59 -1.82 -6.00
CA TYR A 46 6.81 -0.88 -6.80
C TYR A 46 6.14 0.19 -5.93
N ALA A 47 5.54 -0.17 -4.79
CA ALA A 47 4.92 0.79 -3.89
C ALA A 47 5.95 1.76 -3.30
N GLN A 48 7.11 1.26 -2.86
CA GLN A 48 8.18 2.08 -2.30
C GLN A 48 8.78 3.05 -3.32
N LEU A 49 8.97 2.62 -4.58
CA LEU A 49 9.39 3.49 -5.69
C LEU A 49 8.41 4.64 -5.95
N ASN A 50 7.13 4.47 -5.58
CA ASN A 50 6.10 5.50 -5.70
C ASN A 50 5.88 6.29 -4.39
N GLY A 51 6.84 6.23 -3.46
CA GLY A 51 6.79 6.98 -2.20
C GLY A 51 5.77 6.45 -1.20
N ILE A 52 5.30 5.21 -1.36
CA ILE A 52 4.41 4.55 -0.41
C ILE A 52 5.25 3.67 0.51
N LYS A 53 5.21 3.97 1.81
CA LYS A 53 5.83 3.13 2.83
C LYS A 53 4.99 1.86 2.97
N VAL A 54 5.63 0.68 2.90
CA VAL A 54 4.93 -0.60 3.06
C VAL A 54 5.34 -1.24 4.39
N GLU A 55 4.36 -1.58 5.20
CA GLU A 55 4.53 -2.33 6.44
C GLU A 55 3.93 -3.72 6.26
N VAL A 56 4.77 -4.75 6.34
CA VAL A 56 4.38 -6.13 6.09
C VAL A 56 4.21 -6.85 7.42
N PHE A 57 3.10 -7.57 7.58
CA PHE A 57 2.85 -8.41 8.75
C PHE A 57 2.37 -9.79 8.34
N HIS A 58 2.83 -10.81 9.06
CA HIS A 58 2.47 -12.19 8.75
C HIS A 58 1.17 -12.58 9.47
N VAL A 59 0.18 -13.01 8.69
CA VAL A 59 -1.11 -13.51 9.14
C VAL A 59 -1.16 -15.02 8.96
N PHE A 60 -1.38 -15.71 10.09
CA PHE A 60 -1.54 -17.16 10.24
C PHE A 60 -0.39 -18.04 9.75
#